data_AF-A0A3N5H7P2-F1
#
_entry.id   AF-A0A3N5H7P2-F1
#
_cell.length_a   1.000
_cell.length_b   1.000
_cell.length_c   1.000
_cell.angle_alpha   90.00
_cell.angle_beta   90.00
_cell.angle_gamma   90.00
#
_symmetry.space_group_name_H-M   'P 1'
#
loop_
_entity.id
_entity.type
_entity.pdbx_description
1 polymer ?
#
loop_
_entity_poly.entity_id
_entity_poly.type
_entity_poly.pdbx_seq_one_letter_code
_entity_poly.pdbx_strand_id
1 'polypeptide(L)'
;MLDPAFLKGATWGFPGASVEHHETHAAHVFLAGNRAFKIKKDVKLPYLDFSSVEKRRKVLEDELAINRGFNPDLYLAVSAVLGEPVLVMNRFDSKDMLSARLRQGGVDDDLARALAAMMAASHRAAPRRDTPGSGI
;
A
#
# COMPACT_ATOMS: atom_id res chain seq x y z
N MET A 1 -9.61 18.05 2.24
CA MET A 1 -10.45 17.51 1.14
C MET A 1 -9.50 17.06 0.04
N LEU A 2 -9.78 15.93 -0.63
CA LEU A 2 -8.91 15.40 -1.69
C LEU A 2 -8.88 16.37 -2.88
N ASP A 3 -7.68 16.76 -3.34
CA ASP A 3 -7.53 17.60 -4.53
C ASP A 3 -8.00 16.85 -5.80
N PRO A 4 -8.96 17.39 -6.58
CA PRO A 4 -9.41 16.78 -7.83
C PRO A 4 -8.29 16.53 -8.85
N ALA A 5 -7.15 17.22 -8.75
CA ALA A 5 -5.98 16.97 -9.57
C ALA A 5 -5.49 15.50 -9.45
N PHE A 6 -5.65 14.86 -8.30
CA PHE A 6 -5.28 13.44 -8.13
C PHE A 6 -6.14 12.47 -8.94
N LEU A 7 -7.29 12.91 -9.48
CA LEU A 7 -8.13 12.10 -10.37
C LEU A 7 -7.75 12.23 -11.85
N LYS A 8 -6.67 12.95 -12.17
CA LYS A 8 -6.17 13.12 -13.54
C LYS A 8 -4.95 12.24 -13.77
N GLY A 9 -4.96 11.40 -14.80
CA GLY A 9 -3.82 10.53 -15.12
C GLY A 9 -2.50 11.29 -15.33
N ALA A 10 -2.56 12.53 -15.85
CA ALA A 10 -1.39 13.39 -16.02
C ALA A 10 -0.64 13.69 -14.71
N THR A 11 -1.35 13.79 -13.58
CA THR A 11 -0.75 13.98 -12.25
C THR A 11 0.18 12.83 -11.86
N TRP A 12 -0.08 11.65 -12.42
CA TRP A 12 0.65 10.41 -12.16
C TRP A 12 1.64 10.02 -13.26
N GLY A 13 1.85 10.89 -14.26
CA GLY A 13 2.69 10.58 -15.42
C GLY A 13 2.01 9.71 -16.49
N PHE A 14 0.68 9.55 -16.43
CA PHE A 14 -0.12 8.80 -17.40
C PHE A 14 -1.18 9.70 -18.07
N PRO A 15 -0.77 10.68 -18.91
CA PRO A 15 -1.72 11.59 -19.54
C PRO A 15 -2.75 10.82 -20.38
N GLY A 16 -4.03 11.17 -20.22
CA GLY A 16 -5.15 10.50 -20.89
C GLY A 16 -5.64 9.19 -20.23
N ALA A 17 -4.90 8.62 -19.28
CA ALA A 17 -5.37 7.46 -18.53
C ALA A 17 -6.47 7.85 -17.54
N SER A 18 -7.48 7.00 -17.40
CA SER A 18 -8.43 7.08 -16.30
C SER A 18 -7.73 6.77 -14.97
N VAL A 19 -8.23 7.38 -13.90
CA VAL A 19 -7.75 7.14 -12.53
C VAL A 19 -8.85 6.46 -11.75
N GLU A 20 -8.58 5.25 -11.27
CA GLU A 20 -9.43 4.58 -10.29
C GLU A 20 -8.98 4.98 -8.88
N HIS A 21 -9.91 5.37 -8.04
CA HIS A 21 -9.64 5.83 -6.68
C HIS A 21 -10.24 4.86 -5.66
N HIS A 22 -9.39 4.34 -4.79
CA HIS A 22 -9.79 3.57 -3.63
C HIS A 22 -9.41 4.30 -2.35
N GLU A 23 -10.30 4.21 -1.37
CA GLU A 23 -10.12 4.88 -0.10
C GLU A 23 -10.20 3.86 1.04
N THR A 24 -9.21 3.89 1.93
CA THR A 24 -9.27 3.20 3.21
C THR A 24 -9.47 4.22 4.31
N HIS A 25 -9.58 3.80 5.57
CA HIS A 25 -9.71 4.72 6.69
C HIS A 25 -8.53 5.71 6.80
N ALA A 26 -7.31 5.33 6.40
CA ALA A 26 -6.09 6.14 6.58
C ALA A 26 -5.29 6.41 5.30
N ALA A 27 -5.74 5.98 4.13
CA ALA A 27 -5.04 6.19 2.87
C ALA A 27 -5.98 6.40 1.67
N HIS A 28 -5.47 7.07 0.65
CA HIS A 28 -6.01 7.05 -0.70
C HIS A 28 -5.06 6.24 -1.59
N VAL A 29 -5.62 5.42 -2.48
CA VAL A 29 -4.88 4.66 -3.49
C VAL A 29 -5.44 5.01 -4.87
N PHE A 30 -4.57 5.43 -5.77
CA PHE A 30 -4.91 5.80 -7.14
C PHE A 30 -4.28 4.79 -8.10
N LEU A 31 -5.08 4.20 -8.98
CA LEU A 31 -4.60 3.33 -10.04
C LEU A 31 -4.63 4.09 -11.36
N ALA A 32 -3.47 4.26 -11.98
CA ALA A 32 -3.31 4.96 -13.25
C ALA A 32 -2.31 4.22 -14.13
N GLY A 33 -2.71 3.90 -15.36
CA GLY A 33 -1.92 3.05 -16.25
C GLY A 33 -1.56 1.71 -15.57
N ASN A 34 -0.26 1.39 -15.56
CA ASN A 34 0.30 0.19 -14.95
C ASN A 34 0.82 0.40 -13.51
N ARG A 35 0.49 1.52 -12.86
CA ARG A 35 0.96 1.84 -11.50
C ARG A 35 -0.18 2.05 -10.52
N ALA A 36 0.15 1.86 -9.25
CA ALA A 36 -0.67 2.21 -8.11
C ALA A 36 0.08 3.22 -7.23
N PHE A 37 -0.61 4.24 -6.76
CA PHE A 37 -0.05 5.35 -5.99
C PHE A 37 -0.78 5.49 -4.68
N LYS A 38 -0.08 5.35 -3.56
CA LYS A 38 -0.68 5.41 -2.22
C LYS A 38 -0.24 6.67 -1.49
N ILE A 39 -1.23 7.43 -1.01
CA ILE A 39 -1.05 8.63 -0.17
C ILE A 39 -1.67 8.33 1.20
N LYS A 40 -0.99 8.70 2.29
CA LYS A 40 -1.58 8.67 3.63
C LYS A 40 -2.48 9.89 3.82
N LYS A 41 -3.64 9.69 4.43
CA LYS A 41 -4.51 10.82 4.78
C LYS A 41 -3.88 11.64 5.89
N ASP A 42 -4.20 12.93 5.90
CA ASP A 42 -3.95 13.79 7.05
C ASP A 42 -4.93 13.42 8.17
N VAL A 43 -4.51 12.48 9.02
CA VAL A 43 -5.34 11.93 10.09
C VAL A 43 -4.50 11.67 11.34
N LYS A 44 -5.07 11.96 12.51
CA LYS A 44 -4.48 11.64 13.81
C LYS A 44 -5.50 10.87 14.64
N LEU A 45 -5.17 9.64 14.99
CA LEU A 45 -5.94 8.70 15.80
C LEU A 45 -5.11 8.30 17.03
N PRO A 46 -5.71 7.71 18.08
CA PRO A 46 -4.98 7.29 19.27
C PRO A 46 -3.80 6.33 19.02
N TYR A 47 -3.82 5.61 17.89
CA TYR A 47 -2.83 4.59 17.51
C TYR A 47 -2.07 4.94 16.21
N LEU A 48 -2.29 6.13 15.63
CA LEU A 48 -1.75 6.50 14.33
C LEU A 48 -1.66 8.02 14.17
N ASP A 49 -0.48 8.54 13.82
CA ASP A 49 -0.29 9.97 13.61
C ASP A 49 0.31 10.29 12.23
N PHE A 50 -0.55 10.74 11.32
CA PHE A 50 -0.21 11.20 9.98
C PHE A 50 -0.44 12.70 9.79
N SER A 51 -0.48 13.45 10.90
CA SER A 51 -0.82 14.89 10.95
C SER A 51 0.17 15.82 10.22
N SER A 52 1.35 15.32 9.85
CA SER A 52 2.36 16.12 9.13
C SER A 52 2.86 15.38 7.88
N VAL A 53 3.31 16.15 6.90
CA VAL A 53 3.89 15.64 5.65
C VAL A 53 5.10 14.74 5.95
N GLU A 54 5.93 15.12 6.91
CA GLU A 54 7.12 14.37 7.34
C GLU A 54 6.73 13.02 7.97
N LYS A 55 5.69 13.00 8.81
CA LYS A 55 5.17 11.75 9.39
C LYS A 55 4.62 10.83 8.31
N ARG A 56 3.87 11.37 7.35
CA ARG A 56 3.36 10.61 6.19
C ARG A 56 4.49 10.04 5.36
N ARG A 57 5.52 10.84 5.06
CA ARG A 57 6.71 10.40 4.32
C ARG A 57 7.41 9.26 5.04
N LYS A 58 7.72 9.45 6.33
CA LYS A 58 8.40 8.43 7.13
C LYS A 58 7.64 7.11 7.14
N VAL A 59 6.31 7.13 7.32
CA VAL A 59 5.51 5.90 7.34
C VAL A 59 5.49 5.22 5.97
N LEU A 60 5.48 5.97 4.86
CA LEU A 60 5.58 5.38 3.52
C LEU A 60 6.97 4.79 3.24
N GLU A 61 8.03 5.38 3.78
CA GLU A 61 9.39 4.84 3.70
C GLU A 61 9.53 3.55 4.52
N ASP A 62 8.97 3.53 5.74
CA ASP A 62 8.91 2.33 6.58
C ASP A 62 8.06 1.23 5.88
N GLU A 63 6.92 1.59 5.27
CA GLU A 63 6.08 0.67 4.50
C GLU A 63 6.80 0.10 3.27
N LEU A 64 7.55 0.95 2.53
CA LEU A 64 8.39 0.51 1.42
C LEU A 64 9.47 -0.47 1.90
N ALA A 65 10.23 -0.11 2.94
CA ALA A 65 11.33 -0.91 3.44
C ALA A 65 10.88 -2.31 3.88
N ILE A 66 9.77 -2.37 4.62
CA ILE A 66 9.19 -3.64 5.10
C ILE A 66 8.70 -4.49 3.92
N ASN A 67 7.87 -3.91 3.05
CA ASN A 67 7.18 -4.71 2.03
C ASN A 67 8.09 -5.10 0.87
N ARG A 68 9.12 -4.29 0.55
CA ARG A 68 10.09 -4.61 -0.51
C ARG A 68 10.89 -5.87 -0.20
N GLY A 69 11.09 -6.20 1.08
CA GLY A 69 11.74 -7.46 1.49
C GLY A 69 10.95 -8.71 1.09
N PHE A 70 9.63 -8.60 0.94
CA PHE A 70 8.76 -9.72 0.56
C PHE A 70 8.25 -9.64 -0.87
N ASN A 71 8.15 -8.45 -1.44
CA ASN A 71 7.58 -8.22 -2.77
C ASN A 71 8.29 -7.05 -3.48
N PRO A 72 9.57 -7.23 -3.88
CA PRO A 72 10.42 -6.15 -4.38
C PRO A 72 9.92 -5.55 -5.70
N ASP A 73 9.23 -6.34 -6.51
CA ASP A 73 8.67 -5.90 -7.79
C ASP A 73 7.38 -5.11 -7.59
N LEU A 74 6.64 -5.33 -6.49
CA LEU A 74 5.41 -4.59 -6.22
C LEU A 74 5.69 -3.19 -5.67
N TYR A 75 6.69 -3.04 -4.78
CA TYR A 75 6.97 -1.80 -4.05
C TYR A 75 8.22 -1.11 -4.60
N LEU A 76 8.04 0.04 -5.26
CA LEU A 76 9.08 0.59 -6.13
C LEU A 76 9.87 1.73 -5.49
N ALA A 77 9.18 2.74 -4.99
CA ALA A 77 9.79 3.95 -4.45
C ALA A 77 8.79 4.79 -3.63
N VAL A 78 9.31 5.71 -2.82
CA VAL A 78 8.56 6.85 -2.28
C VAL A 78 8.95 8.10 -3.06
N SER A 79 7.95 8.86 -3.53
CA SER A 79 8.12 10.11 -4.29
C SER A 79 7.31 11.25 -3.66
N ALA A 80 7.17 12.38 -4.35
CA ALA A 80 6.30 13.49 -4.00
C ALA A 80 5.46 13.92 -5.20
N VAL A 81 4.16 14.12 -5.01
CA VAL A 81 3.23 14.60 -6.05
C VAL A 81 2.34 15.67 -5.41
N LEU A 82 2.32 16.86 -6.00
CA LEU A 82 1.57 18.01 -5.49
C LEU A 82 1.83 18.31 -3.99
N GLY A 83 3.08 18.11 -3.55
CA GLY A 83 3.49 18.33 -2.15
C GLY A 83 3.19 17.17 -1.19
N GLU A 84 2.44 16.15 -1.61
CA GLU A 84 2.17 14.96 -0.79
C GLU A 84 3.18 13.84 -1.06
N PRO A 85 3.65 13.11 -0.03
CA PRO A 85 4.48 11.93 -0.22
C PRO A 85 3.64 10.77 -0.76
N VAL A 86 4.20 10.04 -1.72
CA VAL A 86 3.49 8.99 -2.46
C VAL A 86 4.31 7.71 -2.49
N LEU A 87 3.72 6.59 -2.09
CA LEU A 87 4.30 5.26 -2.34
C LEU A 87 3.87 4.79 -3.72
N VAL A 88 4.87 4.54 -4.57
CA VAL A 88 4.70 4.08 -5.95
C VAL A 88 4.83 2.57 -5.98
N MET A 89 3.82 1.91 -6.56
CA MET A 89 3.73 0.47 -6.65
C MET A 89 3.39 0.04 -8.08
N ASN A 90 3.71 -1.21 -8.41
CA ASN A 90 3.14 -1.84 -9.60
C ASN A 90 1.64 -2.08 -9.39
N ARG A 91 0.85 -1.86 -10.45
CA ARG A 91 -0.54 -2.33 -10.48
C ARG A 91 -0.55 -3.81 -10.89
N PHE A 92 -1.41 -4.59 -10.26
CA PHE A 92 -1.71 -5.97 -10.67
C PHE A 92 -3.21 -6.09 -10.98
N ASP A 93 -3.60 -7.17 -11.66
CA ASP A 93 -4.98 -7.39 -12.06
C ASP A 93 -5.86 -7.64 -10.82
N SER A 94 -7.05 -7.04 -10.78
CA SER A 94 -7.96 -7.19 -9.64
C SER A 94 -8.40 -8.64 -9.44
N LYS A 95 -8.35 -9.49 -10.47
CA LYS A 95 -8.58 -10.94 -10.35
C LYS A 95 -7.54 -11.66 -9.50
N ASP A 96 -6.33 -11.11 -9.40
CA ASP A 96 -5.23 -11.70 -8.63
C ASP A 96 -5.30 -11.30 -7.14
N MET A 97 -6.22 -10.39 -6.76
CA MET A 97 -6.52 -10.14 -5.35
C MET A 97 -7.08 -11.39 -4.69
N LEU A 98 -6.62 -11.71 -3.48
CA LEU A 98 -7.10 -12.87 -2.71
C LEU A 98 -8.63 -12.89 -2.57
N SER A 99 -9.26 -11.71 -2.39
CA SER A 99 -10.72 -11.58 -2.31
C SER A 99 -11.44 -11.97 -3.60
N ALA A 100 -10.82 -11.73 -4.77
CA ALA A 100 -11.36 -12.14 -6.05
C ALA A 100 -11.15 -13.64 -6.29
N ARG A 101 -9.96 -14.17 -5.97
CA ARG A 101 -9.65 -15.62 -6.05
C ARG A 101 -10.60 -16.45 -5.19
N LEU A 102 -10.88 -15.99 -3.97
CA LEU A 102 -11.88 -16.58 -3.07
C LEU A 102 -13.27 -16.69 -3.71
N ARG A 103 -13.70 -15.69 -4.48
CA ARG A 103 -15.00 -15.70 -5.17
C ARG A 103 -15.03 -16.58 -6.43
N GLN A 104 -13.88 -16.82 -7.07
CA GLN A 104 -13.80 -17.48 -8.37
C GLN A 104 -13.53 -19.00 -8.31
N GLY A 105 -13.36 -19.57 -7.12
CA GLY A 105 -13.04 -20.99 -6.97
C GLY A 105 -12.58 -21.41 -5.57
N GLY A 106 -12.45 -20.46 -4.63
CA GLY A 106 -12.00 -20.71 -3.27
C GLY A 106 -10.48 -20.68 -3.13
N VAL A 107 -10.00 -21.09 -1.95
CA VAL A 107 -8.58 -21.34 -1.71
C VAL A 107 -8.38 -22.84 -1.83
N ASP A 108 -7.71 -23.30 -2.88
CA ASP A 108 -7.29 -24.69 -2.96
C ASP A 108 -6.14 -24.96 -1.97
N ASP A 109 -5.85 -26.24 -1.74
CA ASP A 109 -4.84 -26.63 -0.75
C ASP A 109 -3.44 -26.07 -1.08
N ASP A 110 -3.13 -25.85 -2.36
CA ASP A 110 -1.83 -25.36 -2.80
C ASP A 110 -1.68 -23.87 -2.52
N LEU A 111 -2.72 -23.07 -2.79
CA LEU A 111 -2.76 -21.66 -2.42
C LEU A 111 -2.77 -21.50 -0.89
N ALA A 112 -3.48 -22.36 -0.17
CA ALA A 112 -3.47 -22.36 1.30
C ALA A 112 -2.07 -22.63 1.86
N ARG A 113 -1.38 -23.65 1.33
CA ARG A 113 0.00 -23.98 1.72
C ARG A 113 0.97 -22.85 1.37
N ALA A 114 0.85 -22.25 0.19
CA ALA A 114 1.69 -21.13 -0.23
C ALA A 114 1.50 -19.90 0.68
N LEU A 115 0.25 -19.56 1.02
CA LEU A 115 -0.06 -18.47 1.95
C LEU A 115 0.52 -18.75 3.36
N ALA A 116 0.34 -19.96 3.87
CA ALA A 116 0.89 -20.35 5.18
C ALA A 116 2.42 -20.28 5.20
N ALA A 117 3.09 -20.76 4.15
CA ALA A 117 4.54 -20.69 4.02
C ALA A 117 5.05 -19.24 3.98
N MET A 118 4.38 -18.36 3.23
CA MET A 118 4.69 -16.94 3.16
C MET A 118 4.53 -16.25 4.53
N MET A 119 3.42 -16.49 5.23
CA MET A 119 3.20 -15.93 6.58
C MET A 119 4.26 -16.43 7.57
N ALA A 120 4.59 -17.73 7.54
CA ALA A 120 5.62 -18.30 8.42
C ALA A 120 7.01 -17.72 8.12
N ALA A 121 7.35 -17.49 6.85
CA ALA A 121 8.59 -16.82 6.47
C ALA A 121 8.65 -15.37 6.97
N SER A 122 7.54 -14.63 6.82
CA SER A 122 7.41 -13.26 7.33
C SER A 122 7.62 -13.19 8.84
N HIS A 123 6.94 -14.05 9.61
CA HIS A 123 7.11 -14.09 11.07
C HIS A 123 8.54 -14.45 11.51
N ARG A 124 9.25 -15.32 10.77
CA ARG A 124 10.64 -15.65 11.08
C ARG A 124 11.60 -14.49 10.80
N ALA A 125 11.31 -13.68 9.79
CA ALA A 125 12.15 -12.53 9.39
C ALA A 125 11.84 -11.26 10.20
N ALA A 126 10.66 -11.17 10.82
CA ALA A 126 10.25 -10.00 11.57
C ALA A 126 11.16 -9.74 12.80
N PRO A 127 11.64 -8.50 13.00
CA PRO A 127 12.38 -8.15 14.21
C PRO A 127 11.55 -8.39 15.47
N ARG A 128 12.15 -9.00 16.49
CA ARG A 128 11.52 -9.13 17.80
C ARG A 128 11.56 -7.78 18.52
N ARG A 129 10.46 -7.42 19.16
CA ARG A 129 10.38 -6.27 20.06
C ARG A 129 10.05 -6.79 21.45
N ASP A 130 10.84 -6.36 22.44
CA ASP A 130 10.64 -6.74 23.84
C ASP A 130 9.60 -5.85 24.56
N THR A 131 8.76 -5.17 23.77
CA THR A 131 7.70 -4.29 24.25
C THR A 131 6.35 -4.95 23.99
N PRO A 132 5.45 -5.03 25.01
CA PRO A 132 4.09 -5.49 24.80
C PRO A 132 3.39 -4.67 23.72
N GLY A 133 2.61 -5.30 22.84
CA GLY A 133 1.89 -4.60 21.76
C GLY A 133 0.89 -3.55 22.23
N SER A 134 0.54 -3.56 23.52
CA SER A 134 -0.32 -2.58 24.20
C SER A 134 0.43 -1.33 24.69
N GLY A 135 1.74 -1.22 24.46
CA GLY A 135 2.60 -0.13 24.95
C GLY A 135 3.02 0.90 23.90
N ILE A 136 2.29 1.00 22.79
CA ILE A 136 2.53 1.95 21.69
C ILE A 136 1.50 3.07 21.75
#